data_AF-G2I8V0-F1
#
_entry.id   AF-G2I8V0-F1
#
_cell.length_a   1.000
_cell.length_b   1.000
_cell.length_c   1.000
_cell.angle_alpha   90.00
_cell.angle_beta   90.00
_cell.angle_gamma   90.00
#
_symmetry.space_group_name_H-M   'P 1'
#
loop_
_entity.id
_entity.type
_entity.pdbx_description
1 polymer ?
#
loop_
_entity_poly.entity_id
_entity_poly.type
_entity_poly.pdbx_seq_one_letter_code
_entity_poly.pdbx_strand_id
1 'polypeptide(L)'
;MLFFLHGQNFLPLLNGCCMLKRFEDSLAQRIDAVAWKGFSFIEWWELKSWYEKDRIGKGVWRDIYDRFKSIADDDEAELYLYQSDSGVMLIHSDGLNRIPSTGIWESISGSKTQEDDDNE
;
A
#
# COMPACT_ATOMS: atom_id res chain seq x y z
N MET A 1 3.49 31.28 -31.11
CA MET A 1 4.04 29.94 -31.44
C MET A 1 4.96 29.55 -30.29
N LEU A 2 4.43 28.85 -29.28
CA LEU A 2 5.17 28.41 -28.09
C LEU A 2 5.60 26.96 -28.34
N PHE A 3 6.90 26.74 -28.55
CA PHE A 3 7.49 25.41 -28.56
C PHE A 3 7.78 25.00 -27.11
N PHE A 4 6.88 24.22 -26.53
CA PHE A 4 7.10 23.46 -25.31
C PHE A 4 7.92 22.22 -25.66
N LEU A 5 9.20 22.18 -25.27
CA LEU A 5 10.03 20.98 -25.30
C LEU A 5 10.94 20.97 -24.07
N HIS A 6 11.23 19.75 -23.61
CA HIS A 6 11.99 19.30 -22.43
C HIS A 6 11.07 19.02 -21.22
N GLY A 7 10.63 17.79 -20.96
CA GLY A 7 11.38 16.55 -21.17
C GLY A 7 12.59 16.50 -20.23
N GLN A 8 12.39 16.79 -18.95
CA GLN A 8 13.44 16.66 -17.93
C GLN A 8 13.36 15.28 -17.30
N ASN A 9 14.18 14.38 -17.84
CA ASN A 9 14.72 13.24 -17.11
C ASN A 9 15.66 13.79 -16.04
N PHE A 10 15.32 13.67 -14.77
CA PHE A 10 16.25 13.92 -13.67
C PHE A 10 16.47 12.61 -12.88
N LEU A 11 17.54 11.91 -13.26
CA LEU A 11 18.23 10.89 -12.47
C LEU A 11 19.73 11.20 -12.67
N PRO A 12 20.62 11.02 -11.68
CA PRO A 12 20.73 9.78 -10.89
C PRO A 12 21.14 9.97 -9.41
N LEU A 13 21.09 8.91 -8.59
CA LEU A 13 22.11 8.49 -7.60
C LEU A 13 21.52 7.44 -6.64
N LEU A 14 22.01 6.19 -6.76
CA LEU A 14 22.17 5.11 -5.76
C LEU A 14 21.79 3.73 -6.33
N ASN A 15 22.83 2.99 -6.74
CA ASN A 15 22.92 1.52 -6.74
C ASN A 15 21.61 0.69 -6.66
N GLY A 16 21.05 0.36 -7.83
CA GLY A 16 20.68 -1.03 -8.14
C GLY A 16 19.33 -1.57 -7.68
N CYS A 17 18.27 -0.78 -7.49
CA CYS A 17 16.90 -1.30 -7.30
C CYS A 17 15.87 -0.51 -8.12
N CYS A 18 16.06 -0.41 -9.43
CA CYS A 18 15.15 0.35 -10.28
C CYS A 18 13.85 -0.46 -10.49
N MET A 19 12.72 0.02 -9.98
CA MET A 19 11.41 -0.45 -10.39
C MET A 19 11.25 -0.27 -11.91
N LEU A 20 10.54 -1.19 -12.58
CA LEU A 20 10.16 -1.04 -13.98
C LEU A 20 9.20 0.15 -14.12
N LYS A 21 9.53 1.10 -15.01
CA LYS A 21 8.73 2.34 -15.24
C LYS A 21 7.24 2.11 -15.46
N ARG A 22 6.84 0.97 -16.05
CA ARG A 22 5.42 0.64 -16.30
C ARG A 22 4.60 0.39 -15.03
N PHE A 23 5.26 0.04 -13.92
CA PHE A 23 4.61 -0.26 -12.64
C PHE A 23 4.75 0.88 -11.64
N GLU A 24 5.43 1.96 -12.03
CA GLU A 24 5.55 3.18 -11.24
C GLU A 24 4.17 3.77 -10.92
N ASP A 25 3.29 3.85 -11.92
CA ASP A 25 1.91 4.32 -11.74
C ASP A 25 1.11 3.40 -10.81
N SER A 26 1.34 2.09 -10.87
CA SER A 26 0.67 1.13 -10.00
C SER A 26 1.10 1.30 -8.54
N LEU A 27 2.40 1.47 -8.30
CA LEU A 27 2.89 1.75 -6.94
C LEU A 27 2.39 3.11 -6.44
N ALA A 28 2.40 4.14 -7.29
CA ALA A 28 1.88 5.47 -6.94
C ALA A 28 0.41 5.39 -6.50
N GLN A 29 -0.44 4.68 -7.25
CA GLN A 29 -1.84 4.45 -6.87
C GLN A 29 -1.98 3.72 -5.53
N ARG A 30 -1.11 2.75 -5.23
CA ARG A 30 -1.13 2.05 -3.93
C ARG A 30 -0.71 2.99 -2.80
N ILE A 31 0.29 3.83 -3.02
CA ILE A 31 0.76 4.82 -2.05
C ILE A 31 -0.31 5.90 -1.81
N ASP A 32 -0.95 6.39 -2.87
CA ASP A 32 -2.10 7.29 -2.74
C ASP A 32 -3.18 6.63 -1.89
N ALA A 33 -3.50 5.36 -2.14
CA ALA A 33 -4.45 4.63 -1.31
C ALA A 33 -4.02 4.56 0.17
N VAL A 34 -2.72 4.46 0.47
CA VAL A 34 -2.19 4.55 1.85
C VAL A 34 -2.42 5.94 2.43
N ALA A 35 -2.16 7.02 1.68
CA ALA A 35 -2.38 8.38 2.15
C ALA A 35 -3.87 8.69 2.40
N TRP A 36 -4.76 8.17 1.55
CA TRP A 36 -6.21 8.39 1.66
C TRP A 36 -6.90 7.48 2.68
N LYS A 37 -6.61 6.17 2.66
CA LYS A 37 -7.28 5.15 3.49
C LYS A 37 -6.52 4.79 4.76
N GLY A 38 -5.25 5.17 4.84
CA GLY A 38 -4.37 4.82 5.94
C GLY A 38 -3.63 3.50 5.78
N PHE A 39 -4.02 2.63 4.84
CA PHE A 39 -3.33 1.37 4.59
C PHE A 39 -3.53 0.86 3.16
N SER A 40 -2.62 -0.02 2.72
CA SER A 40 -2.71 -0.73 1.45
C SER A 40 -1.93 -2.04 1.53
N PHE A 41 -2.44 -3.07 0.84
CA PHE A 41 -1.79 -4.38 0.77
C PHE A 41 -1.23 -4.61 -0.63
N ILE A 42 -0.01 -5.14 -0.71
CA ILE A 42 0.68 -5.45 -1.94
C ILE A 42 1.18 -6.89 -1.86
N GLU A 43 0.85 -7.71 -2.85
CA GLU A 43 1.23 -9.12 -2.86
C GLU A 43 2.72 -9.30 -3.21
N TRP A 44 3.33 -10.37 -2.71
CA TRP A 44 4.75 -10.64 -2.98
C TRP A 44 5.05 -10.77 -4.47
N TRP A 45 4.16 -11.41 -5.23
CA TRP A 45 4.36 -11.58 -6.67
C TRP A 45 4.24 -10.25 -7.42
N GLU A 46 3.40 -9.32 -6.97
CA GLU A 46 3.31 -7.96 -7.53
C GLU A 46 4.65 -7.24 -7.32
N LEU A 47 5.16 -7.21 -6.08
CA LEU A 47 6.44 -6.57 -5.76
C LEU A 47 7.61 -7.18 -6.54
N LYS A 48 7.69 -8.51 -6.61
CA LYS A 48 8.73 -9.21 -7.38
C LYS A 48 8.65 -8.85 -8.87
N SER A 49 7.44 -8.73 -9.40
CA SER A 49 7.19 -8.36 -10.80
C SER A 49 7.50 -6.90 -11.09
N TRP A 50 7.25 -5.99 -10.14
CA TRP A 50 7.51 -4.56 -10.30
C TRP A 50 9.00 -4.23 -10.27
N TYR A 51 9.75 -4.87 -9.38
CA TYR A 51 11.18 -4.66 -9.22
C TYR A 51 12.04 -5.63 -10.04
N GLU A 52 11.42 -6.59 -10.74
CA GLU A 52 12.10 -7.66 -11.49
C GLU A 52 13.16 -8.39 -10.63
N LYS A 53 12.79 -8.67 -9.37
CA LYS A 53 13.68 -9.29 -8.38
C LYS A 53 12.99 -10.44 -7.70
N ASP A 54 13.72 -11.53 -7.52
CA ASP A 54 13.22 -12.68 -6.77
C ASP A 54 13.25 -12.45 -5.24
N ARG A 55 14.13 -11.55 -4.77
CA ARG A 55 14.24 -11.20 -3.35
C ARG A 55 14.09 -9.70 -3.13
N ILE A 56 13.20 -9.34 -2.21
CA ILE A 56 12.96 -7.95 -1.81
C ILE A 56 13.99 -7.56 -0.74
N GLY A 57 14.97 -6.77 -1.15
CA GLY A 57 16.04 -6.27 -0.27
C GLY A 57 15.78 -4.87 0.28
N LYS A 58 16.68 -4.39 1.15
CA LYS A 58 16.61 -3.04 1.74
C LYS A 58 16.47 -1.90 0.71
N GLY A 59 17.05 -2.05 -0.47
CA GLY A 59 16.96 -1.04 -1.52
C GLY A 59 15.55 -0.86 -2.09
N VAL A 60 14.75 -1.93 -2.16
CA VAL A 60 13.35 -1.87 -2.58
C VAL A 60 12.52 -1.12 -1.53
N TRP A 61 12.71 -1.45 -0.25
CA TRP A 61 12.01 -0.78 0.85
C TRP A 61 12.34 0.71 0.92
N ARG A 62 13.61 1.06 0.68
CA ARG A 62 14.04 2.46 0.61
C ARG A 62 13.36 3.21 -0.54
N ASP A 63 13.28 2.61 -1.72
CA ASP A 63 12.59 3.22 -2.87
C ASP A 63 11.09 3.45 -2.60
N ILE A 64 10.40 2.47 -2.00
CA ILE A 64 8.99 2.61 -1.60
C ILE A 64 8.82 3.75 -0.58
N TYR A 65 9.71 3.82 0.40
CA TYR A 65 9.67 4.85 1.44
C TYR A 65 9.96 6.25 0.89
N ASP A 66 10.97 6.39 0.04
CA ASP A 66 11.33 7.67 -0.58
C ASP A 66 10.18 8.18 -1.48
N ARG A 67 9.51 7.27 -2.21
CA ARG A 67 8.30 7.59 -2.98
C ARG A 67 7.11 7.97 -2.11
N PHE A 68 6.91 7.26 -1.01
CA PHE A 68 5.87 7.58 -0.04
C PHE A 68 6.06 8.99 0.52
N LYS A 69 7.27 9.34 0.96
CA LYS A 69 7.60 10.70 1.42
C LYS A 69 7.36 11.76 0.37
N SER A 70 7.72 11.48 -0.88
CA SER A 70 7.48 12.41 -1.99
C SER A 70 5.99 12.68 -2.25
N ILE A 71 5.10 11.75 -1.89
CA ILE A 71 3.65 11.88 -2.11
C ILE A 71 2.94 12.42 -0.87
N ALA A 72 3.39 12.04 0.33
CA ALA A 72 2.77 12.44 1.59
C ALA A 72 2.90 13.95 1.89
N ASP A 73 3.87 14.64 1.28
CA ASP A 73 4.17 16.07 1.49
C ASP A 73 4.26 16.46 2.99
N ASP A 74 4.68 15.49 3.81
CA ASP A 74 4.74 15.58 5.27
C ASP A 74 6.03 14.89 5.74
N ASP A 75 6.92 15.70 6.30
CA ASP A 75 8.22 15.24 6.81
C ASP A 75 8.08 14.35 8.06
N GLU A 76 6.94 14.44 8.77
CA GLU A 76 6.63 13.64 9.96
C GLU A 76 5.88 12.34 9.62
N ALA A 77 5.50 12.12 8.35
CA ALA A 77 4.77 10.93 7.95
C ALA A 77 5.63 9.66 8.11
N GLU A 78 5.26 8.83 9.10
CA GLU A 78 5.83 7.51 9.29
C GLU A 78 5.04 6.44 8.51
N LEU A 79 5.77 5.57 7.80
CA LEU A 79 5.24 4.42 7.09
C LEU A 79 5.64 3.13 7.83
N TYR A 80 4.65 2.39 8.31
CA TYR A 80 4.84 1.07 8.91
C TYR A 80 4.66 -0.02 7.85
N LEU A 81 5.48 -1.06 7.95
CA LEU A 81 5.50 -2.22 7.06
C LEU A 81 5.17 -3.47 7.86
N TYR A 82 4.07 -4.14 7.55
CA TYR A 82 3.72 -5.43 8.13
C TYR A 82 3.85 -6.53 7.08
N GLN A 83 4.75 -7.49 7.31
CA GLN A 83 4.97 -8.61 6.40
C GLN A 83 4.07 -9.78 6.79
N SER A 84 3.44 -10.37 5.78
CA SER A 84 2.62 -11.57 5.88
C SER A 84 3.12 -12.62 4.88
N ASP A 85 2.58 -13.84 4.95
CA ASP A 85 2.97 -14.91 4.03
C ASP A 85 2.61 -14.61 2.56
N SER A 86 1.56 -13.82 2.33
CA SER A 86 1.06 -13.48 0.98
C SER A 86 1.59 -12.16 0.42
N GLY A 87 2.04 -11.24 1.29
CA GLY A 87 2.51 -9.92 0.86
C GLY A 87 2.91 -9.00 2.00
N VAL A 88 2.96 -7.71 1.70
CA VAL A 88 3.24 -6.64 2.65
C VAL A 88 2.07 -5.68 2.75
N MET A 89 1.74 -5.30 3.97
CA MET A 89 0.81 -4.22 4.27
C MET A 89 1.61 -2.95 4.59
N LEU A 90 1.32 -1.90 3.83
CA LEU A 90 1.79 -0.54 4.05
C LEU A 90 0.76 0.16 4.93
N ILE A 91 1.19 0.79 6.03
CA ILE A 91 0.30 1.49 6.96
C ILE A 91 0.85 2.89 7.21
N HIS A 92 0.03 3.90 6.96
CA HIS A 92 0.31 5.27 7.33
C HIS A 92 0.08 5.44 8.84
N SER A 93 1.03 6.05 9.54
CA SER A 93 0.92 6.41 10.97
C SER A 93 -0.38 7.15 11.31
N ASP A 94 -0.69 8.23 10.59
CA ASP A 94 -1.94 8.99 10.74
C ASP A 94 -3.20 8.22 10.29
N GLY A 95 -3.05 7.22 9.42
CA GLY A 95 -4.16 6.45 8.86
C GLY A 95 -5.00 5.70 9.91
N LEU A 96 -4.35 5.27 11.01
CA LEU A 96 -5.01 4.59 12.12
C LEU A 96 -5.92 5.53 12.94
N ASN A 97 -5.64 6.83 12.95
CA ASN A 97 -6.47 7.83 13.63
C ASN A 97 -7.69 8.24 12.81
N ARG A 98 -7.67 7.99 11.49
CA ARG A 98 -8.75 8.34 10.55
C ARG A 98 -9.80 7.24 10.41
N ILE A 99 -9.59 6.06 10.99
CA ILE A 99 -10.65 5.06 11.08
C ILE A 99 -11.74 5.66 11.99
N PRO A 100 -12.93 5.99 11.46
CA PRO A 100 -13.99 6.49 12.31
C PRO A 100 -14.31 5.39 13.34
N SER A 101 -14.18 5.72 14.62
CA SER A 101 -14.57 4.86 15.75
C SER A 101 -16.06 4.52 15.76
N THR A 102 -16.83 5.03 14.79
CA THR A 102 -18.27 4.86 14.57
C THR A 102 -18.61 3.82 13.51
N GLY A 103 -17.71 2.88 13.19
CA GLY A 103 -18.08 1.65 12.51
C GLY A 103 -18.98 0.79 13.40
N ILE A 104 -20.25 0.67 13.02
CA ILE A 104 -21.24 -0.22 13.65
C ILE A 104 -20.65 -1.64 13.64
N TRP A 105 -20.22 -2.11 14.80
CA TRP A 105 -19.93 -3.51 15.04
C TRP A 105 -21.27 -4.24 15.13
N GLU A 106 -21.90 -4.54 14.00
CA GLU A 106 -22.96 -5.54 13.98
C GLU A 106 -22.31 -6.88 14.25
N SER A 107 -22.36 -7.28 15.52
CA SER A 107 -22.08 -8.64 15.94
C SER A 107 -23.10 -9.52 15.23
N ILE A 108 -22.70 -10.19 14.16
CA ILE A 108 -23.47 -11.30 13.58
C ILE A 108 -23.35 -12.46 14.55
N SER A 109 -24.03 -12.36 15.70
CA SER A 109 -24.30 -13.51 16.54
C SER A 109 -25.34 -14.33 15.80
N GLY A 110 -24.92 -15.46 15.25
CA GLY A 110 -25.77 -16.39 14.53
C GLY A 110 -27.03 -16.72 15.31
N SER A 111 -28.17 -16.43 14.70
CA SER A 111 -29.48 -16.88 15.14
C SER A 111 -29.46 -18.41 15.23
N LYS A 112 -29.76 -18.96 16.41
CA LYS A 112 -30.03 -20.39 16.57
C LYS A 112 -31.19 -20.77 15.66
N THR A 113 -30.95 -21.69 14.74
CA THR A 113 -31.98 -22.50 14.11
C THR A 113 -32.75 -23.22 15.21
N GLN A 114 -34.04 -22.93 15.30
CA GLN A 114 -34.98 -23.64 16.16
C GLN A 114 -35.32 -24.94 15.43
N GLU A 115 -34.71 -26.04 15.87
CA GLU A 115 -35.06 -27.38 15.43
C GLU A 115 -36.42 -27.77 15.99
N ASP A 116 -37.16 -28.48 15.15
CA ASP A 116 -38.53 -28.92 15.29
C ASP A 116 -38.71 -29.88 16.47
N ASP A 117 -39.70 -29.62 17.33
CA ASP A 117 -40.27 -30.65 18.20
C ASP A 117 -41.68 -30.98 17.66
N ASP A 118 -41.71 -32.05 16.87
CA ASP A 118 -42.88 -32.86 16.63
C ASP A 118 -43.48 -33.27 17.98
N ASN A 119 -44.77 -33.00 18.20
CA ASN A 119 -45.52 -33.78 19.17
C ASN A 119 -46.94 -34.05 18.69
N GLU A 120 -47.23 -35.34 18.80
CA GLU A 120 -48.33 -36.17 18.34
C GLU A 120 -49.71 -35.80 18.95
#